data_AF-A0A7C2UBN0-F1
#
_entry.id   AF-A0A7C2UBN0-F1
#
_cell.length_a   1.000
_cell.length_b   1.000
_cell.length_c   1.000
_cell.angle_alpha   90.00
_cell.angle_beta   90.00
_cell.angle_gamma   90.00
#
_symmetry.space_group_name_H-M   'P 1'
#
loop_
_entity.id
_entity.type
_entity.pdbx_description
1 polymer ?
#
loop_
_entity_poly.entity_id
_entity_poly.type
_entity_poly.pdbx_seq_one_letter_code
_entity_poly.pdbx_strand_id
1 'polypeptide(L)'
;MGKVAGVDGETVLAVTYRHRQRLQNRVSLPLVAIRYGIEHGAQAVIVRYDDERVALRLPIEDALRHGWREALDGQVEVWLPLSLFEEGDWVDWPYATAAVRLGPGPGELPRQLALLGEAAR
;
A
#
# COMPACT_ATOMS: atom_id res chain seq x y z
N MET A 1 -4.85 -2.05 -6.33
CA MET A 1 -5.59 -0.84 -5.93
C MET A 1 -5.66 -0.85 -4.41
N GLY A 2 -5.25 0.23 -3.74
CA GLY A 2 -5.34 0.37 -2.28
C GLY A 2 -6.44 1.36 -1.90
N LYS A 3 -7.00 1.23 -0.70
CA LYS A 3 -8.08 2.06 -0.18
C LYS A 3 -7.75 2.46 1.26
N VAL A 4 -7.94 3.74 1.61
CA VAL A 4 -8.03 4.13 3.02
C VAL A 4 -9.47 3.86 3.49
N ALA A 5 -9.64 3.03 4.50
CA ALA A 5 -10.95 2.57 4.97
C ALA A 5 -11.01 2.50 6.49
N GLY A 6 -12.21 2.64 7.07
CA GLY A 6 -12.48 2.28 8.45
C GLY A 6 -12.74 0.78 8.57
N VAL A 7 -12.04 0.09 9.46
CA VAL A 7 -12.24 -1.32 9.85
C VAL A 7 -12.22 -1.37 11.38
N ASP A 8 -13.28 -1.88 12.01
CA ASP A 8 -13.39 -2.02 13.47
C ASP A 8 -13.07 -0.76 14.29
N GLY A 9 -13.40 0.42 13.76
CA GLY A 9 -13.13 1.72 14.39
C GLY A 9 -11.74 2.29 14.14
N GLU A 10 -10.91 1.59 13.35
CA GLU A 10 -9.56 1.99 12.97
C GLU A 10 -9.50 2.39 11.51
N THR A 11 -8.75 3.44 11.18
CA THR A 11 -8.40 3.75 9.79
C THR A 11 -7.26 2.83 9.35
N VAL A 12 -7.40 2.20 8.19
CA VAL A 12 -6.40 1.27 7.63
C VAL A 12 -6.15 1.56 6.15
N LEU A 13 -4.97 1.17 5.67
CA LEU A 13 -4.69 1.03 4.25
C LEU A 13 -5.08 -0.40 3.81
N ALA A 14 -6.28 -0.53 3.30
CA ALA A 14 -6.87 -1.78 2.82
C ALA A 14 -6.49 -2.09 1.37
N VAL A 15 -6.14 -3.34 1.10
CA VAL A 15 -5.67 -3.80 -0.20
C VAL A 15 -6.35 -5.14 -0.50
N THR A 16 -7.02 -5.24 -1.65
CA THR A 16 -7.72 -6.47 -2.04
C THR A 16 -6.93 -7.24 -3.07
N TYR A 17 -6.64 -8.50 -2.77
CA TYR A 17 -6.04 -9.45 -3.69
C TYR A 17 -7.14 -10.43 -4.14
N ARG A 18 -7.75 -10.09 -5.29
CA ARG A 18 -8.69 -10.96 -6.00
C ARG A 18 -7.89 -11.61 -7.13
N HIS A 19 -7.69 -12.92 -7.11
CA HIS A 19 -6.91 -13.66 -8.11
C HIS A 19 -5.39 -13.49 -8.09
N ARG A 20 -4.81 -12.95 -7.01
CA ARG A 20 -3.36 -13.10 -6.76
C ARG A 20 -3.18 -14.27 -5.80
N GLN A 21 -2.54 -15.34 -6.27
CA GLN A 21 -1.90 -16.28 -5.34
C GLN A 21 -0.96 -15.49 -4.45
N ARG A 22 -0.79 -15.90 -3.17
CA ARG A 22 0.21 -15.33 -2.25
C ARG A 22 1.55 -15.25 -3.00
N LEU A 23 1.86 -14.07 -3.55
CA LEU A 23 2.91 -13.89 -4.55
C LEU A 23 4.25 -14.22 -3.89
N GLN A 24 4.73 -15.45 -4.01
CA GLN A 24 6.02 -15.89 -3.49
C GLN A 24 6.29 -15.41 -2.04
N ASN A 25 5.30 -15.51 -1.15
CA ASN A 25 5.36 -15.07 0.24
C ASN A 25 5.68 -13.59 0.46
N ARG A 26 5.26 -12.70 -0.45
CA ARG A 26 5.39 -11.25 -0.31
C ARG A 26 4.23 -10.48 -0.93
N VAL A 27 4.08 -9.24 -0.50
CA VAL A 27 3.16 -8.24 -1.09
C VAL A 27 3.96 -6.99 -1.44
N SER A 28 3.53 -6.27 -2.47
CA SER A 28 4.07 -4.94 -2.78
C SER A 28 2.98 -3.89 -2.65
N LEU A 29 3.39 -2.70 -2.19
CA LEU A 29 2.56 -1.51 -2.14
C LEU A 29 3.37 -0.29 -2.59
N PRO A 30 2.78 0.61 -3.40
CA PRO A 30 3.43 1.87 -3.74
C PRO A 30 3.75 2.67 -2.47
N LEU A 31 4.98 3.18 -2.36
CA LEU A 31 5.43 4.02 -1.24
C LEU A 31 4.51 5.23 -1.04
N VAL A 32 4.03 5.81 -2.14
CA VAL A 32 3.11 6.96 -2.10
C VAL A 32 1.77 6.60 -1.46
N ALA A 33 1.29 5.37 -1.63
CA ALA A 33 0.05 4.92 -1.01
C ALA A 33 0.22 4.70 0.50
N ILE A 34 1.36 4.17 0.93
CA ILE A 34 1.68 4.01 2.36
C ILE A 34 1.77 5.39 3.04
N ARG A 35 2.50 6.34 2.43
CA ARG A 35 2.61 7.71 2.95
C ARG A 35 1.26 8.40 3.04
N TYR A 36 0.47 8.31 1.96
CA TYR A 36 -0.88 8.86 1.95
C TYR A 36 -1.75 8.25 3.06
N GLY A 37 -1.68 6.93 3.28
CA GLY A 37 -2.37 6.27 4.38
C GLY A 37 -1.98 6.84 5.74
N ILE A 38 -0.68 6.97 6.02
CA ILE A 38 -0.15 7.56 7.27
C ILE A 38 -0.65 8.99 7.46
N GLU A 39 -0.57 9.82 6.42
CA GLU A 39 -1.06 11.21 6.44
C GLU A 39 -2.56 11.31 6.75
N HIS A 40 -3.33 10.27 6.44
CA HIS A 40 -4.77 10.17 6.69
C HIS A 40 -5.10 9.33 7.93
N GLY A 41 -4.12 9.07 8.79
CA GLY A 41 -4.31 8.40 10.08
C GLY A 41 -4.50 6.90 10.01
N ALA A 42 -4.13 6.26 8.89
CA ALA A 42 -4.11 4.81 8.84
C ALA A 42 -3.13 4.26 9.87
N GLN A 43 -3.53 3.27 10.65
CA GLN A 43 -2.69 2.66 11.70
C GLN A 43 -2.14 1.29 11.26
N ALA A 44 -2.80 0.62 10.30
CA ALA A 44 -2.35 -0.65 9.75
C ALA A 44 -2.52 -0.73 8.22
N VAL A 45 -1.75 -1.63 7.64
CA VAL A 45 -1.98 -2.19 6.31
C VAL A 45 -2.78 -3.48 6.48
N ILE A 46 -3.89 -3.61 5.77
CA ILE A 46 -4.66 -4.85 5.71
C ILE A 46 -4.67 -5.35 4.27
N VAL A 47 -4.14 -6.56 4.05
CA VAL A 47 -4.20 -7.26 2.77
C VAL A 47 -5.24 -8.38 2.88
N ARG A 48 -6.31 -8.27 2.11
CA ARG A 48 -7.39 -9.25 2.10
C ARG A 48 -7.30 -10.16 0.90
N TYR A 49 -7.33 -11.46 1.16
CA TYR A 49 -7.39 -12.51 0.15
C TYR A 49 -8.84 -12.99 0.07
N ASP A 50 -9.57 -12.51 -0.94
CA ASP A 50 -11.01 -12.76 -1.06
C ASP A 50 -11.31 -14.25 -1.31
N ASP A 51 -10.48 -14.92 -2.11
CA ASP A 51 -10.67 -16.33 -2.49
C ASP A 51 -10.42 -17.28 -1.30
N GLU A 52 -9.44 -16.94 -0.44
CA GLU A 52 -9.08 -17.73 0.76
C GLU A 52 -9.91 -17.36 1.99
N ARG A 53 -10.66 -16.25 1.93
CA ARG A 53 -11.37 -15.65 3.08
C ARG A 53 -10.48 -15.45 4.31
N VAL A 54 -9.32 -14.83 4.10
CA VAL A 54 -8.41 -14.39 5.18
C VAL A 54 -7.97 -12.95 4.99
N ALA A 55 -7.51 -12.32 6.06
CA ALA A 55 -6.85 -11.02 6.03
C ALA A 55 -5.50 -11.08 6.72
N LEU A 56 -4.52 -10.36 6.16
CA LEU A 56 -3.20 -10.18 6.73
C LEU A 56 -3.07 -8.75 7.21
N ARG A 57 -2.59 -8.58 8.44
CA ARG A 57 -2.47 -7.27 9.10
C ARG A 57 -1.03 -6.97 9.46
N LEU A 58 -0.60 -5.74 9.22
CA LEU A 58 0.71 -5.21 9.61
C LEU A 58 0.55 -3.77 10.11
N PRO A 59 1.11 -3.38 11.27
CA PRO A 59 1.16 -1.97 11.67
C PRO A 59 1.82 -1.11 10.59
N ILE A 60 1.24 0.04 10.27
CA ILE A 60 1.68 0.82 9.09
C ILE A 60 3.12 1.34 9.24
N GLU A 61 3.55 1.59 10.48
CA GLU A 61 4.91 2.01 10.81
C GLU A 61 5.94 0.93 10.45
N ASP A 62 5.57 -0.34 10.63
CA ASP A 62 6.41 -1.49 10.33
C ASP A 62 6.59 -1.68 8.83
N ALA A 63 5.60 -1.27 8.02
CA ALA A 63 5.68 -1.32 6.56
C ALA A 63 6.87 -0.49 6.03
N LEU A 64 7.09 0.72 6.58
CA LEU A 64 8.21 1.58 6.15
C LEU A 64 9.54 1.19 6.79
N ARG A 65 9.51 0.54 7.96
CA ARG A 65 10.69 0.13 8.71
C ARG A 65 11.31 -1.15 8.16
N HIS A 66 10.48 -2.13 7.81
CA HIS A 66 10.92 -3.47 7.45
C HIS A 66 10.79 -3.79 5.96
N GLY A 67 10.02 -2.99 5.21
CA GLY A 67 9.90 -3.15 3.77
C GLY A 67 11.16 -2.71 3.02
N TRP A 68 11.54 -3.45 1.98
CA TRP A 68 12.58 -3.01 1.06
C TRP A 68 11.96 -2.23 -0.09
N ARG A 69 12.72 -1.25 -0.61
CA ARG A 69 12.25 -0.33 -1.63
C ARG A 69 12.84 -0.71 -2.98
N GLU A 70 12.00 -0.71 -4.01
CA GLU A 70 12.41 -0.97 -5.38
C GLU A 70 11.76 0.05 -6.30
N ALA A 71 12.52 0.61 -7.24
CA ALA A 71 11.96 1.48 -8.26
C ALA A 71 11.47 0.62 -9.44
N LEU A 72 10.17 0.68 -9.71
CA LEU A 72 9.51 -0.04 -10.80
C LEU A 72 8.66 0.95 -11.58
N ASP A 73 8.85 1.04 -12.90
CA ASP A 73 8.04 1.88 -13.80
C ASP A 73 7.87 3.34 -13.35
N GLY A 74 8.94 3.94 -12.78
CA GLY A 74 8.93 5.35 -12.33
C GLY A 74 8.21 5.59 -10.99
N GLN A 75 7.79 4.54 -10.29
CA GLN A 75 7.29 4.59 -8.92
C GLN A 75 8.18 3.76 -7.97
N VAL A 76 8.19 4.10 -6.69
CA VAL A 76 8.85 3.30 -5.66
C VAL A 76 7.82 2.35 -5.06
N GLU A 77 8.03 1.05 -5.21
CA GLU A 77 7.30 -0.01 -4.52
C GLU A 77 8.00 -0.34 -3.21
N VAL A 78 7.20 -0.60 -2.17
CA VAL A 78 7.64 -1.17 -0.90
C VAL A 78 7.18 -2.60 -0.87
N TRP A 79 8.13 -3.51 -0.81
CA TRP A 79 7.88 -4.93 -0.73
C TRP A 79 7.96 -5.40 0.72
N LEU A 80 6.99 -6.22 1.11
CA LEU A 80 6.82 -6.72 2.47
C LEU A 80 6.69 -8.25 2.42
N PRO A 81 7.55 -9.00 3.15
CA PRO A 81 7.36 -10.43 3.28
C PRO A 81 6.12 -10.71 4.13
N LEU A 82 5.36 -11.76 3.76
CA LEU A 82 4.15 -12.14 4.47
C LEU A 82 4.41 -12.56 5.93
N SER A 83 5.63 -12.97 6.25
CA SER A 83 6.04 -13.31 7.61
C SER A 83 6.04 -12.12 8.58
N LEU A 84 5.94 -10.88 8.09
CA LEU A 84 5.74 -9.72 8.96
C LEU A 84 4.28 -9.54 9.38
N PHE A 85 3.34 -10.15 8.65
CA PHE A 85 1.93 -9.94 8.88
C PHE A 85 1.39 -10.97 9.85
N GLU A 86 0.42 -10.53 10.64
CA GLU A 86 -0.44 -11.41 11.40
C GLU A 86 -1.63 -11.81 10.51
N GLU A 87 -1.86 -13.12 10.39
CA GLU A 87 -3.04 -13.66 9.71
C GLU A 87 -4.23 -13.65 10.67
N GLY A 88 -5.36 -13.16 10.19
CA GLY A 88 -6.60 -13.09 10.94
C GLY A 88 -7.80 -13.31 10.04
N ASP A 89 -8.97 -13.14 10.64
CA ASP A 89 -10.24 -13.32 9.96
C ASP A 89 -10.42 -12.32 8.82
N TRP A 90 -11.14 -12.74 7.80
CA TRP A 90 -11.54 -11.86 6.72
C TRP A 90 -12.39 -10.71 7.26
N VAL A 91 -12.02 -9.48 6.90
CA VAL A 91 -12.74 -8.26 7.30
C VAL A 91 -13.46 -7.63 6.11
N ASP A 92 -14.65 -7.10 6.38
CA ASP A 92 -15.35 -6.27 5.41
C ASP A 92 -15.01 -4.78 5.60
N TRP A 93 -15.13 -4.02 4.52
CA TRP A 93 -15.04 -2.57 4.58
C TRP A 93 -16.00 -1.95 3.55
N PRO A 94 -16.50 -0.72 3.80
CA PRO A 94 -17.44 -0.06 2.91
C PRO A 94 -16.93 0.02 1.46
N TYR A 95 -17.81 0.25 0.50
CA TYR A 95 -17.40 0.58 -0.88
C TYR A 95 -16.66 1.92 -0.93
N ALA A 96 -15.78 2.10 -1.92
CA ALA A 96 -15.11 3.38 -2.13
C ALA A 96 -16.13 4.45 -2.53
N THR A 97 -16.15 5.56 -1.81
CA THR A 97 -17.02 6.72 -2.10
C THR A 97 -16.30 7.83 -2.84
N ALA A 98 -14.96 7.80 -2.85
CA ALA A 98 -14.09 8.73 -3.57
C ALA A 98 -12.83 8.00 -4.06
N ALA A 99 -12.23 8.53 -5.13
CA ALA A 99 -10.96 8.05 -5.67
C ALA A 99 -9.97 9.20 -5.70
N VAL A 100 -8.77 8.97 -5.17
CA VAL A 100 -7.66 9.92 -5.20
C VAL A 100 -6.56 9.33 -6.08
N ARG A 101 -6.12 10.09 -7.09
CA ARG A 101 -4.95 9.73 -7.88
C ARG A 101 -3.70 10.16 -7.11
N LEU A 102 -2.86 9.19 -6.79
CA LEU A 102 -1.55 9.42 -6.18
C LEU A 102 -0.47 9.24 -7.25
N GLY A 103 0.38 10.25 -7.40
CA GLY A 103 1.37 10.30 -8.48
C GLY A 103 0.88 11.11 -9.71
N PRO A 104 1.74 11.25 -10.73
CA PRO A 104 1.45 12.13 -11.85
C PRO A 104 0.21 11.73 -12.66
N GLY A 105 -0.49 12.73 -13.20
CA GLY A 105 -1.55 12.54 -14.20
C GLY A 105 -1.02 11.87 -15.49
N PRO A 106 -1.92 11.40 -16.39
CA PRO A 106 -1.49 11.03 -17.74
C PRO A 106 -0.89 12.29 -18.40
N GLY A 107 0.41 12.29 -18.66
CA GLY A 107 1.14 13.43 -19.24
C GLY A 107 2.00 14.24 -18.27
N GLU A 108 2.00 13.92 -16.97
CA GLU A 108 2.92 14.53 -16.01
C GLU A 108 4.10 13.58 -15.72
N LEU A 109 5.33 14.07 -15.77
CA LEU A 109 6.48 13.29 -15.32
C LEU A 109 6.51 13.26 -13.77
N PRO A 110 6.97 12.17 -13.14
CA PRO A 110 7.11 12.11 -11.68
C PRO A 110 7.99 13.26 -11.20
N ARG A 111 7.50 14.13 -10.30
CA ARG A 111 8.28 15.23 -9.71
C ARG A 111 9.57 14.75 -9.02
N GLN A 112 9.69 13.46 -8.70
CA GLN A 112 10.93 12.88 -8.17
C GLN A 112 12.10 12.90 -9.16
N LEU A 113 11.87 13.01 -10.47
CA LEU A 113 12.95 13.21 -11.46
C LEU A 113 13.43 14.67 -11.53
N ALA A 114 12.63 15.65 -11.07
CA ALA A 114 13.03 17.06 -11.09
C ALA A 114 14.10 17.39 -10.04
N LEU A 115 14.10 16.69 -8.89
CA LEU A 115 15.10 16.89 -7.82
C LEU A 115 16.48 16.32 -8.14
N LEU A 116 16.59 15.40 -9.11
CA LEU A 116 17.88 14.86 -9.57
C LEU A 116 18.51 15.70 -10.70
N GLY A 117 17.76 16.63 -11.30
CA GLY A 117 18.23 17.46 -12.41
C GLY A 117 18.84 18.81 -12.00
N GLU A 118 18.58 19.31 -10.79
CA GLU A 118 19.04 20.64 -10.34
C GLU A 118 20.32 20.60 -9.48
N ALA A 119 20.85 19.42 -9.14
CA ALA A 119 22.08 19.27 -8.36
C ALA A 119 23.37 19.14 -9.22
N ALA A 120 23.30 19.48 -10.50
CA ALA A 120 24.44 19.48 -11.41
C ALA A 120 24.61 20.85 -12.09
N ARG A 121 24.97 21.87 -11.32
CA ARG A 121 25.66 23.08 -11.80
C ARG A 121 26.65 23.58 -10.75
#